data_AF-J2IE71-F1
#
_entry.id   AF-J2IE71-F1
#
_cell.length_a   1.000
_cell.length_b   1.000
_cell.length_c   1.000
_cell.angle_alpha   90.00
_cell.angle_beta   90.00
_cell.angle_gamma   90.00
#
_symmetry.space_group_name_H-M   'P 1'
#
loop_
_entity.id
_entity.type
_entity.pdbx_description
1 polymer ?
#
loop_
_entity_poly.entity_id
_entity_poly.type
_entity_poly.pdbx_seq_one_letter_code
_entity_poly.pdbx_strand_id
1 'polypeptide(L)'
;MGLFTTKDIKLDAFTDPIVSGVTCHVSSIEANLDFSDPSDSAISCRQTGPITAEMIAKIDKSKNGEVLFTKSKSVFFKSMKIRRIYDAQNQTLMYLSYSTKETSGSFKHGLSTVPLWGTEAYTASGVAP
;
A
#
# COMPACT_ATOMS: atom_id res chain seq x y z
N MET A 1 -24.21 3.88 3.58
CA MET A 1 -24.81 2.81 2.76
C MET A 1 -26.18 2.47 3.37
N GLY A 2 -27.12 1.95 2.57
CA GLY A 2 -28.53 1.79 2.98
C GLY A 2 -28.74 0.87 4.19
N LEU A 3 -29.91 0.98 4.84
CA LEU A 3 -30.27 0.33 6.12
C LEU A 3 -30.16 -1.22 6.16
N PHE A 4 -29.82 -1.87 5.04
CA PHE A 4 -29.80 -3.33 4.88
C PHE A 4 -28.44 -3.92 4.47
N THR A 5 -27.35 -3.14 4.46
CA THR A 5 -26.01 -3.66 4.10
C THR A 5 -25.19 -4.02 5.34
N THR A 6 -24.77 -5.28 5.50
CA THR A 6 -23.87 -5.75 6.57
C THR A 6 -22.38 -5.51 6.29
N LYS A 7 -22.07 -4.78 5.22
CA LYS A 7 -20.72 -4.49 4.72
C LYS A 7 -20.48 -2.99 4.82
N ASP A 8 -19.48 -2.61 5.61
CA ASP A 8 -19.06 -1.23 5.78
C ASP A 8 -17.78 -0.95 4.98
N ILE A 9 -17.73 0.21 4.32
CA ILE A 9 -16.48 0.71 3.74
C ILE A 9 -15.75 1.51 4.82
N LYS A 10 -14.56 1.04 5.18
CA LYS A 10 -13.66 1.70 6.13
C LYS A 10 -12.57 2.41 5.38
N LEU A 11 -12.29 3.64 5.80
CA LEU A 11 -11.19 4.45 5.31
C LEU A 11 -10.11 4.51 6.38
N ASP A 12 -8.93 3.99 6.04
CA ASP A 12 -7.73 4.12 6.85
C ASP A 12 -6.75 5.06 6.13
N ALA A 13 -5.96 5.81 6.90
CA ALA A 13 -4.88 6.63 6.37
C ALA A 13 -3.59 6.31 7.14
N PHE A 14 -2.47 6.27 6.44
CA PHE A 14 -1.16 6.11 7.06
C PHE A 14 -0.11 6.87 6.27
N THR A 15 0.90 7.34 6.97
CA THR A 15 2.12 7.92 6.38
C THR A 15 3.17 6.83 6.31
N ASP A 16 3.91 6.81 5.20
CA ASP A 16 5.03 5.90 5.06
C ASP A 16 6.10 6.16 6.14
N PRO A 17 6.51 5.16 6.93
CA PRO A 17 7.39 5.36 8.09
C PRO A 17 8.82 5.77 7.72
N ILE A 18 9.27 5.49 6.49
CA ILE A 18 10.62 5.86 6.01
C ILE A 18 10.54 7.03 5.04
N VAL A 19 9.59 6.99 4.10
CA VAL A 19 9.36 8.04 3.11
C VAL A 19 8.23 8.93 3.59
N SER A 20 8.46 9.66 4.68
CA SER A 20 7.43 10.43 5.40
C SER A 20 6.73 11.49 4.56
N GLY A 21 7.28 11.86 3.41
CA GLY A 21 6.61 12.69 2.40
C GLY A 21 5.49 12.01 1.62
N VAL A 22 5.16 10.74 1.90
CA VAL A 22 4.06 10.00 1.26
C VAL A 22 2.97 9.64 2.28
N THR A 23 1.73 10.02 1.97
CA THR A 23 0.54 9.58 2.69
C THR A 23 -0.36 8.74 1.79
N CYS A 24 -0.83 7.62 2.33
CA CYS A 24 -1.71 6.69 1.66
C CYS A 24 -3.08 6.65 2.34
N HIS A 25 -4.13 6.62 1.53
CA HIS A 25 -5.51 6.41 1.94
C HIS A 25 -5.99 5.09 1.38
N VAL A 26 -6.62 4.28 2.21
CA VAL A 26 -7.03 2.91 1.88
C VAL A 26 -8.49 2.77 2.21
N SER A 27 -9.29 2.41 1.20
CA SER A 27 -10.64 1.93 1.43
C SER A 27 -10.63 0.41 1.48
N SER A 28 -11.24 -0.18 2.50
CA SER A 28 -11.42 -1.62 2.58
C SER A 28 -12.83 -1.96 3.04
N ILE A 29 -13.36 -3.10 2.60
CA ILE A 29 -14.63 -3.61 3.10
C ILE A 29 -14.36 -4.42 4.37
N GLU A 30 -15.06 -4.07 5.45
CA GLU A 30 -15.16 -4.85 6.68
C GLU A 30 -16.56 -5.46 6.76
N ALA A 31 -16.62 -6.76 7.05
CA ALA A 31 -17.86 -7.48 7.28
C ALA A 31 -17.80 -8.08 8.69
N ASN A 32 -18.67 -7.61 9.59
CA ASN A 32 -18.62 -7.96 11.01
C ASN A 32 -19.32 -9.30 11.33
N LEU A 33 -20.10 -9.85 10.39
CA LEU A 33 -20.99 -11.01 10.62
C LEU A 33 -21.16 -11.93 9.39
N ASP A 34 -20.37 -11.71 8.33
CA ASP A 34 -20.52 -12.42 7.06
C ASP A 34 -19.36 -13.42 6.90
N PHE A 35 -19.67 -14.69 6.59
CA PHE A 35 -18.64 -15.70 6.27
C PHE A 35 -17.82 -15.33 5.03
N SER A 36 -18.31 -14.37 4.23
CA SER A 36 -17.61 -13.77 3.10
C SER A 36 -16.97 -12.43 3.47
N ASP A 37 -15.72 -12.47 3.97
CA ASP A 37 -14.90 -11.27 4.11
C ASP A 37 -14.39 -10.85 2.72
N PRO A 38 -14.87 -9.74 2.14
CA PRO A 38 -14.45 -9.31 0.81
C PRO A 38 -13.00 -8.82 0.85
N SER A 39 -12.18 -9.30 -0.08
CA SER A 39 -10.79 -8.84 -0.21
C SER A 39 -10.67 -7.54 -0.99
N ASP A 40 -11.79 -6.97 -1.40
CA ASP A 40 -11.84 -5.73 -2.16
C ASP A 40 -11.30 -4.58 -1.32
N SER A 41 -10.28 -3.93 -1.87
CA SER A 41 -9.64 -2.76 -1.32
C SER A 41 -9.21 -1.84 -2.47
N ALA A 42 -9.10 -0.56 -2.18
CA ALA A 42 -8.46 0.41 -3.06
C ALA A 42 -7.47 1.23 -2.23
N ILE A 43 -6.41 1.69 -2.87
CA ILE A 43 -5.36 2.49 -2.26
C ILE A 43 -5.04 3.70 -3.13
N SER A 44 -4.84 4.85 -2.50
CA SER A 44 -4.31 6.04 -3.15
C SER A 44 -3.24 6.67 -2.28
N CYS A 45 -2.00 6.63 -2.76
CA CYS A 45 -0.85 7.25 -2.14
C CYS A 45 -0.46 8.50 -2.91
N ARG A 46 -0.18 9.58 -2.18
CA ARG A 46 0.20 10.88 -2.74
C ARG A 46 1.41 11.43 -2.02
N GLN A 47 2.21 12.19 -2.75
CA GLN A 47 3.22 13.04 -2.13
C GLN A 47 2.51 14.15 -1.35
N THR A 48 2.74 14.18 -0.05
CA THR A 48 2.19 15.14 0.92
C THR A 48 3.30 15.93 1.62
N GLY A 49 4.57 15.64 1.33
CA GLY A 49 5.73 16.38 1.81
C GLY A 49 6.98 16.11 0.96
N PRO A 50 8.15 16.60 1.40
CA PRO A 50 9.42 16.34 0.72
C PRO A 50 9.74 14.84 0.71
N ILE A 51 10.26 14.36 -0.42
CA ILE A 51 10.83 13.01 -0.56
C ILE A 51 12.31 13.20 -0.86
N THR A 52 13.17 12.82 0.08
CA THR A 52 14.62 13.09 0.01
C THR A 52 15.41 11.83 -0.36
N ALA A 53 16.63 12.03 -0.89
CA ALA A 53 17.52 10.92 -1.23
C ALA A 53 17.86 10.03 -0.03
N GLU A 54 17.95 10.61 1.18
CA GLU A 54 18.22 9.89 2.42
C GLU A 54 17.06 8.97 2.81
N MET A 55 15.81 9.36 2.52
CA MET A 55 14.65 8.48 2.71
C MET A 55 14.75 7.27 1.77
N ILE A 56 15.04 7.51 0.48
CA ILE A 56 15.17 6.44 -0.53
C ILE A 56 16.40 5.55 -0.28
N ALA A 57 17.45 6.06 0.37
CA ALA A 57 18.59 5.25 0.77
C ALA A 57 18.25 4.21 1.87
N LYS A 58 17.21 4.46 2.66
CA LYS A 58 16.82 3.62 3.81
C LYS A 58 15.79 2.54 3.49
N ILE A 59 15.13 2.59 2.34
CA ILE A 59 14.09 1.61 1.96
C ILE A 59 14.70 0.29 1.47
N ASP A 60 13.97 -0.81 1.61
CA ASP A 60 14.31 -2.06 0.91
C ASP A 60 14.10 -1.90 -0.61
N LYS A 61 15.17 -2.14 -1.37
CA LYS A 61 15.19 -2.10 -2.85
C LYS A 61 15.14 -3.50 -3.48
N SER A 62 14.96 -4.55 -2.68
CA SER A 62 14.76 -5.90 -3.18
C SER A 62 13.48 -5.98 -4.04
N LYS A 63 13.41 -6.97 -4.93
CA LYS A 63 12.20 -7.23 -5.73
C LYS A 63 10.96 -7.51 -4.88
N ASN A 64 11.17 -8.00 -3.66
CA ASN A 64 10.08 -8.26 -2.73
C ASN A 64 9.63 -6.98 -2.04
N GLY A 65 10.46 -5.95 -1.91
CA GLY A 65 10.14 -4.73 -1.18
C GLY A 65 9.72 -4.99 0.27
N GLU A 66 9.03 -4.02 0.86
CA GLU A 66 8.82 -3.95 2.30
C GLU A 66 7.34 -3.85 2.67
N VAL A 67 6.88 -4.64 3.65
CA VAL A 67 5.52 -4.54 4.19
C VAL A 67 5.48 -3.44 5.24
N LEU A 68 4.76 -2.37 4.95
CA LEU A 68 4.66 -1.19 5.83
C LEU A 68 3.48 -1.26 6.81
N PHE A 69 2.43 -1.98 6.42
CA PHE A 69 1.19 -2.05 7.18
C PHE A 69 0.56 -3.43 7.06
N THR A 70 0.03 -3.94 8.18
CA THR A 70 -0.78 -5.16 8.22
C THR A 70 -2.00 -4.92 9.11
N LYS A 71 -3.19 -5.20 8.58
CA LYS A 71 -4.46 -5.14 9.32
C LYS A 71 -5.13 -6.50 9.28
N SER A 72 -5.42 -7.04 10.46
CA SER A 72 -6.20 -8.27 10.61
C SER A 72 -7.64 -8.02 10.15
N LYS A 73 -8.24 -8.98 9.46
CA LYS A 73 -9.66 -8.94 9.10
C LYS A 73 -10.45 -10.04 9.83
N SER A 74 -11.78 -9.94 9.82
CA SER A 74 -12.70 -10.63 10.74
C SER A 74 -12.79 -12.15 10.54
N VAL A 75 -12.53 -12.67 9.34
CA VAL A 75 -12.67 -14.11 9.04
C VAL A 75 -11.32 -14.82 9.17
N PHE A 76 -11.32 -15.98 9.87
CA PHE A 76 -10.19 -16.90 10.13
C PHE A 76 -8.93 -16.63 9.27
N PHE A 77 -7.96 -15.94 9.89
CA PHE A 77 -6.58 -15.70 9.41
C PHE A 77 -6.41 -14.86 8.14
N LYS A 78 -7.39 -14.03 7.76
CA LYS A 78 -7.19 -13.08 6.66
C LYS A 78 -6.50 -11.81 7.14
N SER A 79 -5.51 -11.34 6.39
CA SER A 79 -4.83 -10.07 6.65
C SER A 79 -4.73 -9.24 5.39
N MET A 80 -5.00 -7.94 5.50
CA MET A 80 -4.65 -6.96 4.48
C MET A 80 -3.24 -6.46 4.74
N LYS A 81 -2.39 -6.47 3.73
CA LYS A 81 -1.03 -5.97 3.77
C LYS A 81 -0.85 -4.85 2.76
N ILE A 82 0.04 -3.91 3.08
CA ILE A 82 0.48 -2.89 2.14
C ILE A 82 1.99 -2.98 2.03
N ARG A 83 2.45 -3.15 0.80
CA ARG A 83 3.86 -3.34 0.48
C ARG A 83 4.35 -2.21 -0.41
N ARG A 84 5.47 -1.62 -0.04
CA ARG A 84 6.22 -0.68 -0.85
C ARG A 84 7.27 -1.41 -1.67
N ILE A 85 7.31 -1.13 -2.95
CA ILE A 85 8.31 -1.64 -3.90
C ILE A 85 8.93 -0.43 -4.59
N TYR A 86 10.26 -0.41 -4.70
CA TYR A 86 10.96 0.62 -5.45
C TYR A 86 11.21 0.15 -6.88
N ASP A 87 10.63 0.85 -7.84
CA ASP A 87 10.97 0.72 -9.25
C ASP A 87 12.14 1.67 -9.55
N ALA A 88 13.35 1.10 -9.57
CA ALA A 88 14.57 1.85 -9.83
C ALA A 88 14.65 2.39 -11.26
N GLN A 89 14.07 1.68 -12.23
CA GLN A 89 14.13 2.07 -13.64
C GLN A 89 13.30 3.32 -13.90
N ASN A 90 12.09 3.38 -13.33
CA ASN A 90 11.20 4.53 -13.48
C ASN A 90 11.25 5.50 -12.29
N GLN A 91 12.16 5.28 -11.34
CA GLN A 91 12.32 6.04 -10.10
C GLN A 91 10.97 6.33 -9.44
N THR A 92 10.25 5.25 -9.13
CA THR A 92 8.86 5.31 -8.66
C THR A 92 8.67 4.42 -7.45
N LEU A 93 7.96 4.92 -6.44
CA LEU A 93 7.51 4.12 -5.30
C LEU A 93 6.15 3.52 -5.63
N MET A 94 6.08 2.19 -5.62
CA MET A 94 4.85 1.44 -5.83
C MET A 94 4.31 0.95 -4.49
N TYR A 95 3.04 1.23 -4.21
CA TYR A 95 2.34 0.78 -3.00
C TYR A 95 1.25 -0.20 -3.40
N LEU A 96 1.48 -1.48 -3.11
CA LEU A 96 0.57 -2.58 -3.40
C LEU A 96 -0.23 -2.93 -2.14
N SER A 97 -1.55 -2.72 -2.16
CA SER A 97 -2.46 -3.30 -1.18
C SER A 97 -2.88 -4.69 -1.65
N TYR A 98 -2.81 -5.70 -0.79
CA TYR A 98 -3.27 -7.04 -1.12
C TYR A 98 -3.73 -7.77 0.14
N SER A 99 -4.68 -8.69 -0.03
CA SER A 99 -5.10 -9.56 1.06
C SER A 99 -4.39 -10.91 0.97
N THR A 100 -4.05 -11.52 2.10
CA THR A 100 -3.60 -12.91 2.15
C THR A 100 -4.61 -13.73 2.94
N LYS A 101 -4.88 -14.96 2.47
CA LYS A 101 -5.62 -15.98 3.20
C LYS A 101 -4.74 -17.23 3.23
N GLU A 102 -4.46 -17.75 4.42
CA GLU A 102 -3.55 -18.89 4.65
C GLU A 102 -3.89 -20.13 3.80
N THR A 103 -5.16 -20.30 3.41
CA THR A 103 -5.64 -21.52 2.75
C THR A 103 -5.94 -21.42 1.25
N SER A 104 -5.94 -20.23 0.63
CA SER A 104 -6.42 -20.13 -0.76
C SER A 104 -5.79 -19.07 -1.66
N GLY A 105 -4.88 -18.22 -1.17
CA GLY A 105 -4.31 -17.11 -1.95
C GLY A 105 -5.38 -16.09 -2.40
N SER A 106 -5.40 -14.89 -1.83
CA SER A 106 -6.35 -13.88 -2.30
C SER A 106 -5.73 -13.03 -3.42
N PHE A 107 -6.32 -13.10 -4.61
CA PHE A 107 -5.85 -12.38 -5.81
C PHE A 107 -6.34 -10.93 -5.91
N LYS A 108 -7.11 -10.44 -4.91
CA LYS A 108 -7.59 -9.06 -4.89
C LYS A 108 -6.50 -8.13 -4.37
N HIS A 109 -6.20 -7.12 -5.16
CA HIS A 109 -5.15 -6.15 -4.88
C HIS A 109 -5.52 -4.77 -5.42
N GLY A 110 -4.85 -3.75 -4.90
CA GLY A 110 -4.87 -2.38 -5.39
C GLY A 110 -3.45 -1.86 -5.51
N LEU A 111 -3.19 -0.98 -6.47
CA LEU A 111 -1.88 -0.40 -6.72
C LEU A 111 -2.00 1.13 -6.76
N SER A 112 -1.08 1.80 -6.07
CA SER A 112 -0.84 3.23 -6.23
C SER A 112 0.64 3.45 -6.49
N THR A 113 0.98 4.43 -7.32
CA THR A 113 2.35 4.80 -7.60
C THR A 113 2.60 6.26 -7.21
N VAL A 114 3.78 6.55 -6.69
CA VAL A 114 4.27 7.90 -6.40
C VAL A 114 5.61 8.07 -7.12
N PRO A 115 5.65 8.86 -8.22
CA PRO A 115 6.89 9.10 -8.93
C PRO A 115 7.84 9.94 -8.07
N LEU A 116 9.14 9.68 -8.15
CA LEU A 116 10.15 10.56 -7.54
C LEU A 116 10.40 11.82 -8.39
N TRP A 117 9.92 11.86 -9.64
CA TRP A 117 10.05 13.04 -10.51
C TRP A 117 9.51 14.30 -9.81
N GLY A 118 10.32 15.38 -9.81
CA GLY A 118 9.96 16.63 -9.14
C GLY A 118 10.19 16.62 -7.62
N THR A 119 10.80 15.56 -7.08
CA THR A 119 11.22 15.48 -5.68
C THR A 119 12.73 15.62 -5.55
N GLU A 120 13.21 15.87 -4.32
CA GLU A 120 14.63 15.95 -3.99
C GLU A 120 15.35 14.59 -4.14
N ALA A 121 14.59 13.49 -4.23
CA ALA A 121 15.13 12.15 -4.43
C ALA A 121 15.29 11.76 -5.91
N TYR A 122 14.81 12.58 -6.86
CA TYR A 122 14.97 12.28 -8.28
C TYR A 122 16.43 12.41 -8.72
N THR A 123 16.92 11.45 -9.50
CA THR A 123 18.27 11.49 -10.07
C THR A 123 18.20 11.45 -11.59
N ALA A 124 18.60 12.55 -12.25
CA ALA A 124 18.54 12.67 -13.71
C ALA A 124 19.45 11.68 -14.46
N SER A 125 20.40 11.05 -13.76
CA SER A 125 21.38 10.16 -14.39
C SER A 125 20.83 8.81 -14.79
N GLY A 126 19.63 8.39 -14.38
CA GLY A 126 18.90 7.22 -14.93
C GLY A 126 19.64 5.87 -14.96
N VAL A 127 20.82 5.75 -14.35
CA VAL A 127 21.65 4.54 -14.34
C VAL A 127 21.68 4.00 -12.92
N ALA A 128 20.94 2.92 -12.70
CA ALA A 128 21.23 2.02 -11.59
C ALA A 128 22.59 1.35 -11.84
N PRO A 129 23.50 1.25 -10.85
CA PRO A 129 24.54 0.22 -10.88
C PRO A 129 23.93 -1.19 -10.81
#